data_AF-A0A942B4P7-F1
#
_entry.id   AF-A0A942B4P7-F1
#
_cell.length_a   1.000
_cell.length_b   1.000
_cell.length_c   1.000
_cell.angle_alpha   90.00
_cell.angle_beta   90.00
_cell.angle_gamma   90.00
#
_symmetry.space_group_name_H-M   'P 1'
#
loop_
_entity.id
_entity.type
_entity.pdbx_description
1 polymer ?
#
loop_
_entity_poly.entity_id
_entity_poly.type
_entity_poly.pdbx_seq_one_letter_code
_entity_poly.pdbx_strand_id
1 'polypeptide(L)'
;MRAASDIEAADFWHDAERIELLLAEGIIEAGASIILSNVPYWLPATLTKTVGRAFALCENRSVERTTLEWAGKQYSEPVCLTAQYHCRWRPYSKPPGTEFRYMVLEPGAATTP
;
A
#
# COMPACT_ATOMS: atom_id res chain seq x y z
N MET A 1 6.22 4.34 -18.69
CA MET A 1 5.34 5.27 -17.96
C MET A 1 5.24 4.74 -16.53
N ARG A 2 5.87 5.37 -15.53
CA ARG A 2 5.94 4.84 -14.14
C ARG A 2 5.20 5.71 -13.12
N ALA A 3 4.97 6.98 -13.42
CA ALA A 3 4.28 7.91 -12.54
C ALA A 3 2.82 7.50 -12.22
N ALA A 4 2.10 6.92 -13.19
CA ALA A 4 0.73 6.45 -12.96
C ALA A 4 0.67 5.33 -11.92
N SER A 5 1.55 4.33 -12.03
CA SER A 5 1.61 3.23 -11.07
C SER A 5 2.07 3.67 -9.67
N ASP A 6 2.93 4.70 -9.60
CA ASP A 6 3.35 5.30 -8.32
C ASP A 6 2.17 6.04 -7.66
N ILE A 7 1.32 6.73 -8.43
CA ILE A 7 0.12 7.42 -7.94
C ILE A 7 -0.91 6.40 -7.44
N GLU A 8 -1.19 5.35 -8.22
CA GLU A 8 -2.08 4.26 -7.81
C GLU A 8 -1.63 3.58 -6.51
N ALA A 9 -0.31 3.42 -6.33
CA ALA A 9 0.25 2.90 -5.10
C ALA A 9 0.05 3.86 -3.91
N ALA A 10 0.18 5.16 -4.12
CA ALA A 10 -0.08 6.17 -3.09
C ALA A 10 -1.57 6.22 -2.70
N ASP A 11 -2.48 6.17 -3.68
CA ASP A 11 -3.92 6.10 -3.43
C ASP A 11 -4.29 4.88 -2.58
N PHE A 12 -3.66 3.73 -2.86
CA PHE A 12 -3.86 2.51 -2.08
C PHE A 12 -3.42 2.65 -0.61
N TRP A 13 -2.36 3.43 -0.34
CA TRP A 13 -1.95 3.76 1.03
C TRP A 13 -2.88 4.78 1.70
N HIS A 14 -3.43 5.75 0.96
CA HIS A 14 -4.45 6.65 1.48
C HIS A 14 -5.73 5.91 1.88
N ASP A 15 -6.09 4.83 1.18
CA ASP A 15 -7.22 4.00 1.60
C ASP A 15 -6.93 3.29 2.94
N ALA A 16 -5.68 2.88 3.19
CA ALA A 16 -5.28 2.32 4.49
C ALA A 16 -5.35 3.39 5.61
N GLU A 17 -4.83 4.59 5.38
CA GLU A 17 -4.96 5.74 6.30
C GLU A 17 -6.42 6.08 6.59
N ARG A 18 -7.28 6.09 5.56
CA ARG A 18 -8.72 6.34 5.74
C ARG A 18 -9.36 5.29 6.64
N ILE A 19 -9.01 4.01 6.47
CA ILE A 19 -9.50 2.93 7.34
C ILE A 19 -9.06 3.18 8.79
N GLU A 20 -7.81 3.57 9.03
CA GLU A 20 -7.32 3.89 10.37
C GLU A 20 -8.10 5.05 11.01
N LEU A 21 -8.38 6.12 10.26
CA LEU A 21 -9.17 7.25 10.74
C LEU A 21 -10.60 6.81 11.10
N LEU A 22 -11.25 6.03 10.24
CA LEU A 22 -12.59 5.52 10.50
C LEU A 22 -12.65 4.58 11.72
N LEU A 23 -11.60 3.78 11.94
CA LEU A 23 -11.46 2.94 13.14
C LEU A 23 -11.27 3.80 14.40
N ALA A 24 -10.39 4.81 14.33
CA ALA A 24 -10.10 5.70 15.44
C ALA A 24 -11.32 6.55 15.87
N GLU A 25 -12.17 6.93 14.92
CA GLU A 25 -13.43 7.64 15.17
C GLU A 25 -14.57 6.71 15.61
N GLY A 26 -14.34 5.39 15.64
CA GLY A 26 -15.36 4.40 16.02
C GLY A 26 -16.50 4.27 15.00
N ILE A 27 -16.27 4.67 13.74
CA ILE A 27 -17.26 4.59 12.66
C ILE A 27 -17.37 3.16 12.12
N ILE A 28 -16.25 2.44 12.10
CA ILE A 28 -16.17 1.02 11.71
C ILE A 28 -15.47 0.22 12.80
N GLU A 29 -15.79 -1.07 12.90
CA GLU A 29 -15.13 -2.00 13.83
C GLU A 29 -13.91 -2.71 13.19
N ALA A 30 -13.93 -2.85 11.87
CA ALA A 30 -12.87 -3.47 11.08
C ALA A 30 -12.89 -2.94 9.64
N GLY A 31 -11.74 -2.94 8.98
CA GLY A 31 -11.60 -2.54 7.59
C GLY A 31 -10.31 -3.08 6.96
N ALA A 32 -10.31 -3.24 5.64
CA ALA A 32 -9.16 -3.68 4.88
C ALA A 32 -9.13 -2.98 3.51
N SER A 33 -7.92 -2.65 3.04
CA SER A 33 -7.68 -2.18 1.68
C SER A 33 -7.18 -3.33 0.82
N ILE A 34 -7.78 -3.55 -0.35
CA ILE A 34 -7.46 -4.68 -1.23
C ILE A 34 -7.08 -4.15 -2.61
N ILE A 35 -5.91 -4.56 -3.10
CA ILE A 35 -5.47 -4.30 -4.47
C ILE A 35 -5.38 -5.62 -5.23
N LEU A 36 -5.94 -5.66 -6.43
CA LEU A 36 -5.79 -6.75 -7.41
C LEU A 36 -5.15 -6.15 -8.66
N SER A 37 -3.98 -6.65 -9.05
CA SER A 37 -3.24 -6.06 -10.16
C SER A 37 -2.47 -7.10 -10.97
N ASN A 38 -2.32 -6.81 -12.26
CA ASN A 38 -1.37 -7.45 -13.17
C ASN A 38 -0.12 -6.59 -13.42
N VAL A 39 -0.02 -5.42 -12.79
CA VAL A 39 1.20 -4.61 -12.75
C VAL A 39 2.12 -5.24 -11.71
N PRO A 40 3.41 -5.48 -12.01
CA PRO A 40 4.30 -6.28 -11.17
C PRO A 40 4.86 -5.50 -9.97
N TYR A 41 3.97 -4.89 -9.18
CA TYR A 41 4.30 -4.16 -7.94
C TYR A 41 5.16 -4.98 -6.97
N TRP A 42 4.90 -6.30 -6.91
CA TRP A 42 5.61 -7.25 -6.05
C TRP A 42 7.09 -7.42 -6.39
N LEU A 43 7.54 -7.07 -7.59
CA LEU A 43 8.94 -7.24 -7.98
C LEU A 43 9.81 -6.15 -7.32
N PRO A 44 10.92 -6.50 -6.65
CA PRO A 44 11.84 -5.51 -6.06
C PRO A 44 12.43 -4.53 -7.07
N ALA A 45 12.48 -4.89 -8.36
CA ALA A 45 12.94 -4.02 -9.43
C ALA A 45 12.04 -2.78 -9.65
N THR A 46 10.84 -2.76 -9.05
CA THR A 46 9.98 -1.56 -8.97
C THR A 46 10.46 -0.58 -7.90
N LEU A 47 11.30 -1.00 -6.93
CA LEU A 47 12.06 -0.14 -5.99
C LEU A 47 13.19 0.64 -6.67
N THR A 48 13.01 1.05 -7.92
CA THR A 48 13.86 2.08 -8.52
C THR A 48 13.76 3.37 -7.71
N LYS A 49 14.77 4.25 -7.83
CA LYS A 49 14.79 5.61 -7.25
C LYS A 49 13.71 6.50 -7.88
N THR A 50 12.44 6.13 -7.75
CA THR A 50 11.29 6.93 -8.17
C THR A 50 10.91 7.90 -7.07
N VAL A 51 10.26 8.99 -7.47
CA VAL A 51 9.69 9.97 -6.55
C VAL A 51 8.65 9.33 -5.61
N GLY A 52 8.01 8.23 -6.02
CA GLY A 52 7.03 7.47 -5.24
C GLY A 52 7.60 6.30 -4.43
N ARG A 53 8.92 6.21 -4.21
CA ARG A 53 9.54 5.06 -3.52
C ARG A 53 8.92 4.76 -2.15
N ALA A 54 8.50 5.78 -1.40
CA ALA A 54 7.85 5.61 -0.10
C ALA A 54 6.52 4.84 -0.21
N PHE A 55 5.88 4.82 -1.37
CA PHE A 55 4.59 4.14 -1.60
C PHE A 55 4.74 2.75 -2.23
N ALA A 56 5.96 2.29 -2.52
CA ALA A 56 6.20 1.03 -3.23
C ALA A 56 5.56 -0.20 -2.56
N LEU A 57 4.73 -0.94 -3.29
CA LEU A 57 3.99 -2.10 -2.78
C LEU A 57 4.78 -3.41 -2.98
N CYS A 58 6.06 -3.46 -2.63
CA CYS A 58 6.90 -4.62 -2.94
C CYS A 58 6.63 -5.82 -2.04
N GLU A 59 6.90 -7.02 -2.56
CA GLU A 59 6.82 -8.26 -1.79
C GLU A 59 7.71 -8.19 -0.55
N ASN A 60 7.19 -8.69 0.59
CA ASN A 60 7.87 -8.69 1.89
C ASN A 60 8.28 -7.31 2.42
N ARG A 61 7.72 -6.22 1.88
CA ARG A 61 7.92 -4.89 2.46
C ARG A 61 7.16 -4.80 3.77
N SER A 62 7.84 -4.39 4.84
CA SER A 62 7.21 -3.94 6.08
C SER A 62 7.21 -2.42 6.14
N VAL A 63 6.09 -1.84 6.59
CA VAL A 63 5.95 -0.41 6.82
C VAL A 63 5.58 -0.22 8.27
N GLU A 64 6.48 0.41 9.03
CA GLU A 64 6.25 0.79 10.42
C GLU A 64 5.32 1.99 10.52
N ARG A 65 4.91 2.33 11.75
CA ARG A 65 4.20 3.57 12.04
C ARG A 65 5.03 4.77 11.57
N THR A 66 4.57 5.46 10.55
CA THR A 66 5.37 6.47 9.84
C THR A 66 4.51 7.37 8.96
N THR A 67 5.13 8.37 8.35
CA THR A 67 4.53 9.18 7.30
C THR A 67 5.20 8.83 5.96
N LEU A 68 4.41 8.41 4.99
CA LEU A 68 4.88 8.16 3.62
C LEU A 68 4.73 9.44 2.80
N GLU A 69 5.81 9.88 2.18
CA GLU A 69 5.86 11.13 1.43
C GLU A 69 6.58 10.97 0.08
N TRP A 70 6.21 11.83 -0.88
CA TRP A 70 6.85 11.89 -2.18
C TRP A 70 8.28 12.45 -2.06
N ALA A 71 9.25 11.78 -2.66
CA ALA A 71 10.59 12.33 -2.80
C ALA A 71 10.59 13.41 -3.90
N GLY A 72 10.64 14.67 -3.52
CA GLY A 72 10.73 15.81 -4.44
C GLY A 72 9.37 16.43 -4.73
N LYS A 73 8.89 16.35 -6.00
CA LYS A 73 7.59 16.92 -6.36
C LYS A 73 6.47 16.11 -5.70
N GLN A 74 5.62 16.81 -4.96
CA GLN A 74 4.42 16.24 -4.34
C GLN A 74 3.33 16.03 -5.39
N TYR A 75 2.72 14.84 -5.39
CA TYR A 75 1.59 14.47 -6.27
C TYR A 75 0.28 14.24 -5.50
N SER A 76 0.37 13.92 -4.20
CA SER A 76 -0.74 13.81 -3.26
C SER A 76 -0.26 14.26 -1.87
N GLU A 77 -1.19 14.40 -0.92
CA GLU A 77 -0.83 14.62 0.49
C GLU A 77 0.01 13.44 1.04
N PRO A 78 0.84 13.67 2.07
CA PRO A 78 1.50 12.58 2.77
C PRO A 78 0.48 11.61 3.39
N VAL A 79 0.83 10.32 3.46
CA VAL A 79 0.01 9.31 4.14
C VAL A 79 0.54 9.12 5.55
N CYS A 80 -0.26 9.36 6.57
CA CYS A 80 0.08 9.14 7.97
C CYS A 80 -0.44 7.78 8.45
N LEU A 81 0.47 6.87 8.82
CA LEU A 81 0.14 5.53 9.29
C LEU A 81 0.46 5.37 10.77
N THR A 82 -0.55 4.97 11.53
CA THR A 82 -0.48 4.64 12.96
C THR A 82 -0.39 3.14 13.21
N ALA A 83 -0.75 2.31 12.22
CA ALA A 83 -0.54 0.87 12.25
C ALA A 83 0.74 0.45 11.51
N GLN A 84 1.19 -0.77 11.79
CA GLN A 84 2.24 -1.44 11.02
C GLN A 84 1.58 -2.31 9.94
N TYR A 85 2.15 -2.31 8.74
CA TYR A 85 1.66 -3.10 7.61
C TYR A 85 2.73 -4.02 7.04
N HIS A 86 2.29 -5.19 6.57
CA HIS A 86 3.13 -6.13 5.83
C HIS A 86 2.56 -6.34 4.42
N CYS A 87 3.32 -5.90 3.42
CA CYS A 87 2.99 -6.13 2.03
C CYS A 87 3.29 -7.60 1.68
N ARG A 88 2.24 -8.38 1.45
CA ARG A 88 2.32 -9.78 1.01
C ARG A 88 1.44 -9.99 -0.19
N TRP A 89 2.04 -10.25 -1.35
CA TRP A 89 1.25 -10.55 -2.54
C TRP A 89 0.90 -12.03 -2.60
N ARG A 90 -0.34 -12.30 -2.99
CA ARG A 90 -0.88 -13.65 -3.14
C ARG A 90 -1.24 -13.86 -4.61
N PRO A 91 -1.00 -15.06 -5.17
CA PRO A 91 -1.44 -15.37 -6.52
C PRO A 91 -2.97 -15.31 -6.59
N TYR A 92 -3.51 -14.73 -7.66
CA TYR A 92 -4.94 -14.70 -7.93
C TYR A 92 -5.29 -15.54 -9.16
N SER A 93 -4.69 -15.22 -10.31
CA SER A 93 -4.90 -15.96 -11.56
C SER A 93 -3.69 -15.84 -12.48
N LYS A 94 -3.58 -16.76 -13.45
CA LYS A 94 -2.46 -16.81 -14.40
C LYS A 94 -2.93 -17.16 -15.83
N PRO A 95 -3.69 -16.28 -16.50
CA PRO A 95 -4.01 -16.49 -17.90
C PRO A 95 -2.74 -16.40 -18.78
N PRO A 96 -2.74 -16.95 -20.01
CA PRO A 96 -1.56 -16.91 -20.87
C PRO A 96 -1.03 -15.49 -21.07
N GLY A 97 0.27 -15.29 -20.78
CA GLY A 97 0.96 -14.02 -20.99
C GLY A 97 0.87 -13.01 -19.84
N THR A 98 0.17 -13.28 -18.73
CA THR A 98 0.14 -12.39 -17.57
C THR A 98 -0.09 -13.12 -16.26
N GLU A 99 0.13 -12.44 -15.14
CA GLU A 99 -0.11 -12.93 -13.79
C GLU A 99 -0.85 -11.85 -13.02
N PHE A 100 -1.96 -12.22 -12.40
CA PHE A 100 -2.67 -11.37 -11.46
C PHE A 100 -2.31 -11.80 -10.05
N ARG A 101 -1.98 -10.83 -9.23
CA ARG A 101 -1.81 -11.00 -7.79
C ARG A 101 -2.68 -10.01 -7.05
N TYR A 102 -2.98 -10.34 -5.80
CA TYR A 102 -3.65 -9.42 -4.90
C TYR A 102 -2.87 -9.25 -3.62
N MET A 103 -3.10 -8.12 -2.95
CA MET A 103 -2.57 -7.83 -1.64
C MET A 103 -3.68 -7.21 -0.80
N VAL A 104 -3.66 -7.55 0.49
CA VAL A 104 -4.60 -7.03 1.49
C VAL A 104 -3.78 -6.29 2.55
N LEU A 105 -4.15 -5.05 2.82
CA LEU A 105 -3.64 -4.27 3.94
C LEU A 105 -4.74 -4.20 5.00
N GLU A 106 -4.45 -4.79 6.15
CA GLU A 106 -5.26 -4.74 7.35
C GLU A 106 -4.43 -4.03 8.42
N PRO A 107 -4.99 -3.04 9.14
CA PRO A 107 -4.32 -2.46 10.28
C PRO A 107 -4.04 -3.57 11.29
N GLY A 108 -2.78 -3.77 11.67
CA GLY A 108 -2.43 -4.76 12.69
C GLY A 108 -3.24 -4.51 13.97
N ALA A 109 -3.73 -5.58 14.60
CA ALA A 109 -4.48 -5.48 15.86
C ALA A 109 -3.69 -4.60 16.84
N ALA A 110 -4.26 -3.46 17.23
CA ALA A 110 -3.65 -2.61 18.23
C ALA A 110 -3.48 -3.47 19.49
N THR A 111 -2.23 -3.79 19.83
CA THR A 111 -1.90 -4.27 21.17
C THR A 111 -2.22 -3.12 22.11
N THR A 112 -3.42 -3.15 22.69
CA THR A 112 -3.79 -2.28 23.80
C THR A 112 -2.81 -2.56 24.93
N PRO A 113 -2.08 -1.57 25.46
CA PRO A 113 -1.30 -1.73 26.68
C PRO A 113 -2.20 -1.94 27.90
#